data_AF-A0A963SB87-F1
#
_entry.id   AF-A0A963SB87-F1
#
_cell.length_a   1.000
_cell.length_b   1.000
_cell.length_c   1.000
_cell.angle_alpha   90.00
_cell.angle_beta   90.00
_cell.angle_gamma   90.00
#
_symmetry.space_group_name_H-M   'P 1'
#
loop_
_entity.id
_entity.type
_entity.pdbx_description
1 polymer ?
#
loop_
_entity_poly.entity_id
_entity_poly.type
_entity_poly.pdbx_seq_one_letter_code
_entity_poly.pdbx_strand_id
1 'polypeptide(L)'
;IFMTDGQMDTSYTTHSTYGIEYHDRRVTDDGTSNQDGRHTSRFLAVCEAAKAKGIRIWVIAFTSALTSDLETCASPDSSFTASNAASLNEAFQSIGKVVGELRVTQ
;
A
#
# COMPACT_ATOMS: atom_id res chain seq x y z
N ILE A 1 3.77 2.23 -8.17
CA ILE A 1 2.39 1.68 -8.04
C ILE A 1 2.43 0.66 -6.92
N PHE A 2 1.51 0.77 -5.97
CA PHE A 2 1.30 -0.18 -4.89
C PHE A 2 -0.04 -0.88 -5.15
N MET A 3 -0.06 -2.21 -5.16
CA MET A 3 -1.26 -3.00 -5.39
C MET A 3 -1.40 -3.98 -4.23
N THR A 4 -2.60 -4.09 -3.68
CA THR A 4 -2.90 -4.98 -2.56
C THR A 4 -4.25 -5.64 -2.77
N ASP A 5 -4.44 -6.81 -2.18
CA ASP A 5 -5.69 -7.55 -2.16
C ASP A 5 -6.51 -7.34 -0.87
N GLY A 6 -6.08 -6.44 0.03
CA GLY A 6 -6.82 -6.16 1.26
C GLY A 6 -6.20 -5.11 2.18
N GLN A 7 -6.66 -5.14 3.43
CA GLN A 7 -6.10 -4.36 4.53
C GLN A 7 -4.82 -5.01 5.09
N MET A 8 -4.11 -4.29 5.95
CA MET A 8 -3.00 -4.86 6.71
C MET A 8 -3.51 -6.03 7.57
N ASP A 9 -2.94 -7.21 7.35
CA ASP A 9 -3.23 -8.42 8.12
C ASP A 9 -1.91 -9.11 8.43
N THR A 10 -1.47 -9.00 9.69
CA THR A 10 -0.19 -9.50 10.16
C THR A 10 -0.36 -10.70 11.07
N SER A 11 0.53 -11.69 10.89
CA SER A 11 0.58 -12.87 11.74
C SER A 11 1.82 -12.80 12.65
N TYR A 12 1.60 -12.95 13.95
CA TYR A 12 2.68 -13.02 14.93
C TYR A 12 3.24 -14.44 15.14
N THR A 13 2.51 -15.47 14.71
CA THR A 13 2.92 -16.88 14.83
C THR A 13 3.58 -17.42 13.56
N THR A 14 3.39 -16.74 12.42
CA THR A 14 3.98 -17.11 11.15
C THR A 14 5.36 -16.46 10.98
N HIS A 15 6.26 -17.15 10.31
CA HIS A 15 7.58 -16.62 10.00
C HIS A 15 7.48 -15.46 9.00
N SER A 16 7.96 -14.28 9.41
CA SER A 16 8.06 -13.08 8.59
C SER A 16 9.52 -12.82 8.16
N THR A 17 9.77 -11.74 7.42
CA THR A 17 11.14 -11.28 7.11
C THR A 17 11.96 -10.89 8.35
N TYR A 18 11.29 -10.64 9.48
CA TYR A 18 11.92 -10.29 10.75
C TYR A 18 12.01 -11.47 11.72
N GLY A 19 11.57 -12.66 11.32
CA GLY A 19 11.44 -13.84 12.18
C GLY A 19 10.00 -14.09 12.62
N ILE A 20 9.83 -14.87 13.68
CA ILE A 20 8.51 -15.16 14.27
C ILE A 20 8.29 -14.16 15.40
N GLU A 21 7.40 -13.21 15.18
CA GLU A 21 7.25 -12.05 16.06
C GLU A 21 6.86 -12.41 17.50
N TYR A 22 6.11 -13.51 17.71
CA TYR A 22 5.83 -14.05 19.05
C TYR A 22 7.09 -14.33 19.88
N HIS A 23 8.17 -14.75 19.23
CA HIS A 23 9.45 -15.06 19.87
C HIS A 23 10.42 -13.89 19.78
N ASP A 24 10.50 -13.24 18.62
CA ASP A 24 11.54 -12.26 18.31
C ASP A 24 11.21 -10.85 18.79
N ARG A 25 9.93 -10.50 18.93
CA ARG A 25 9.45 -9.23 19.51
C ARG A 25 10.12 -8.00 18.90
N ARG A 26 10.20 -7.97 17.56
CA ARG A 26 10.87 -6.90 16.81
C ARG A 26 9.90 -5.81 16.39
N VAL A 27 8.61 -6.11 16.34
CA VAL A 27 7.57 -5.16 15.97
C VAL A 27 6.86 -4.63 17.22
N THR A 28 6.56 -5.51 18.18
CA THR A 28 5.91 -5.17 19.45
C THR A 28 6.75 -5.66 20.62
N ASP A 29 6.54 -5.06 21.78
CA ASP A 29 7.22 -5.38 23.04
C ASP A 29 6.78 -6.73 23.62
N ASP A 30 5.53 -7.14 23.35
CA ASP A 30 4.92 -8.38 23.81
C ASP A 30 4.90 -9.51 22.77
N GLY A 31 5.26 -9.22 21.51
CA GLY A 31 5.21 -10.15 20.37
C GLY A 31 3.80 -10.51 19.89
N THR A 32 2.73 -9.84 20.35
CA THR A 32 1.34 -10.25 20.05
C THR A 32 0.37 -9.12 19.75
N SER A 33 0.42 -8.00 20.47
CA SER A 33 -0.63 -6.97 20.38
C SER A 33 -0.33 -5.89 19.33
N ASN A 34 -1.37 -5.40 18.65
CA ASN A 34 -1.29 -4.21 17.78
C ASN A 34 -0.22 -4.29 16.65
N GLN A 35 -0.01 -5.49 16.10
CA GLN A 35 0.92 -5.72 15.00
C GLN A 35 0.48 -4.93 13.75
N ASP A 36 -0.78 -5.05 13.34
CA ASP A 36 -1.32 -4.35 12.17
C ASP A 36 -1.13 -2.83 12.28
N GLY A 37 -1.47 -2.23 13.42
CA GLY A 37 -1.32 -0.78 13.63
C GLY A 37 0.14 -0.32 13.51
N ARG A 38 1.10 -1.11 13.99
CA ARG A 38 2.54 -0.84 13.84
C ARG A 38 2.97 -0.94 12.37
N HIS A 39 2.51 -1.97 11.66
CA HIS A 39 2.83 -2.17 10.25
C HIS A 39 2.20 -1.08 9.37
N THR A 40 0.93 -0.74 9.59
CA THR A 40 0.24 0.37 8.93
C THR A 40 0.96 1.70 9.16
N SER A 41 1.37 1.98 10.40
CA SER A 41 2.12 3.22 10.72
C SER A 41 3.42 3.33 9.92
N ARG A 42 4.16 2.21 9.79
CA ARG A 42 5.38 2.16 8.97
C ARG A 42 5.09 2.31 7.48
N PHE A 43 4.03 1.66 6.99
CA PHE A 43 3.58 1.80 5.61
C PHE A 43 3.29 3.26 5.27
N LEU A 44 2.47 3.94 6.08
CA LEU A 44 2.15 5.36 5.89
C LEU A 44 3.38 6.24 5.96
N ALA A 45 4.30 6.01 6.90
CA ALA A 45 5.56 6.76 6.99
C ALA A 45 6.42 6.64 5.72
N VAL A 46 6.48 5.46 5.12
CA VAL A 46 7.17 5.25 3.84
C VAL A 46 6.44 5.97 2.69
N CYS A 47 5.10 5.93 2.67
CA CYS A 47 4.33 6.65 1.67
C CYS A 47 4.55 8.17 1.77
N GLU A 48 4.53 8.73 2.97
CA GLU A 48 4.85 10.14 3.19
C GLU A 48 6.27 10.49 2.77
N ALA A 49 7.26 9.68 3.13
CA ALA A 49 8.65 9.90 2.73
C ALA A 49 8.84 9.86 1.21
N ALA A 50 8.11 8.97 0.50
CA ALA A 50 8.13 8.92 -0.95
C ALA A 50 7.43 10.14 -1.58
N LYS A 51 6.25 10.52 -1.08
CA LYS A 51 5.54 11.74 -1.53
C LYS A 51 6.39 13.00 -1.31
N ALA A 52 7.09 13.11 -0.18
CA ALA A 52 8.00 14.22 0.13
C ALA A 52 9.19 14.32 -0.83
N LYS A 53 9.57 13.21 -1.50
CA LYS A 53 10.59 13.19 -2.56
C LYS A 53 10.03 13.53 -3.95
N GLY A 54 8.77 13.94 -4.03
CA GLY A 54 8.08 14.19 -5.30
C GLY A 54 7.69 12.91 -6.05
N ILE A 55 7.73 11.74 -5.38
CA ILE A 55 7.33 10.48 -6.00
C ILE A 55 5.81 10.36 -5.88
N ARG A 56 5.13 10.28 -7.03
CA ARG A 56 3.70 9.99 -7.08
C ARG A 56 3.44 8.52 -6.77
N ILE A 57 2.53 8.27 -5.85
CA ILE A 57 2.12 6.93 -5.42
C ILE A 57 0.71 6.67 -5.93
N TRP A 58 0.58 5.64 -6.77
CA TRP A 58 -0.71 5.09 -7.16
C TRP A 58 -0.98 3.84 -6.35
N VAL A 59 -2.18 3.75 -5.78
CA VAL A 59 -2.65 2.61 -4.98
C VAL A 59 -3.81 1.94 -5.70
N ILE A 60 -3.74 0.61 -5.83
CA ILE A 60 -4.80 -0.21 -6.42
C ILE A 60 -5.22 -1.26 -5.39
N ALA A 61 -6.48 -1.19 -4.93
CA ALA A 61 -7.10 -2.24 -4.13
C ALA A 61 -7.76 -3.27 -5.07
N PHE A 62 -7.17 -4.45 -5.18
CA PHE A 62 -7.66 -5.55 -6.00
C PHE A 62 -8.56 -6.46 -5.16
N THR A 63 -9.73 -6.82 -5.68
CA THR A 63 -10.72 -7.69 -5.01
C THR A 63 -11.12 -7.26 -3.59
N SER A 64 -10.80 -6.03 -3.20
CA SER A 64 -10.99 -5.45 -1.87
C SER A 64 -11.40 -3.99 -1.97
N ALA A 65 -11.95 -3.46 -0.86
CA ALA A 65 -12.27 -2.06 -0.75
C ALA A 65 -11.03 -1.22 -0.44
N LEU A 66 -11.00 0.03 -0.91
CA LEU A 66 -10.05 1.02 -0.44
C LEU A 66 -10.32 1.32 1.04
N THR A 67 -9.28 1.23 1.86
CA THR A 67 -9.32 1.69 3.26
C THR A 67 -8.78 3.11 3.36
N SER A 68 -9.06 3.79 4.47
CA SER A 68 -8.52 5.13 4.74
C SER A 68 -6.99 5.17 4.69
N ASP A 69 -6.31 4.10 5.11
CA ASP A 69 -4.85 4.03 5.07
C ASP A 69 -4.32 3.91 3.64
N LEU A 70 -5.03 3.15 2.79
CA LEU A 70 -4.69 3.02 1.36
C LEU A 70 -4.90 4.34 0.62
N GLU A 71 -5.99 5.04 0.91
CA GLU A 71 -6.26 6.37 0.37
C GLU A 71 -5.24 7.40 0.85
N THR A 72 -4.86 7.36 2.13
CA THR A 72 -3.84 8.27 2.71
C THR A 72 -2.46 8.05 2.08
N CYS A 73 -2.09 6.80 1.81
CA CYS A 73 -0.83 6.50 1.14
C CYS A 73 -0.81 7.00 -0.32
N ALA A 74 -1.95 6.94 -1.02
CA ALA A 74 -2.04 7.39 -2.40
C ALA A 74 -1.76 8.89 -2.54
N SER A 75 -1.20 9.28 -3.68
CA SER A 75 -1.18 10.69 -4.10
C SER A 75 -2.57 11.14 -4.53
N PRO A 76 -2.85 12.47 -4.58
CA PRO A 76 -4.15 12.98 -5.02
C PRO A 76 -4.58 12.36 -6.35
N ASP A 77 -5.84 11.92 -6.44
CA ASP A 77 -6.41 11.27 -7.62
C ASP A 77 -5.61 10.04 -8.11
N SER A 78 -5.08 9.25 -7.18
CA SER A 78 -4.22 8.09 -7.49
C SER A 78 -4.64 6.78 -6.81
N SER A 79 -5.85 6.72 -6.24
CA SER A 79 -6.42 5.52 -5.63
C SER A 79 -7.45 4.88 -6.55
N PHE A 80 -7.36 3.57 -6.76
CA PHE A 80 -8.25 2.80 -7.62
C PHE A 80 -8.73 1.53 -6.91
N THR A 81 -9.94 1.09 -7.24
CA THR A 81 -10.44 -0.25 -6.92
C THR A 81 -10.55 -1.06 -8.20
N ALA A 82 -10.22 -2.34 -8.12
CA ALA A 82 -10.35 -3.28 -9.23
C ALA A 82 -10.91 -4.61 -8.70
N SER A 83 -12.02 -5.09 -9.24
CA SER A 83 -12.66 -6.33 -8.79
C SER A 83 -12.30 -7.56 -9.63
N ASN A 84 -11.61 -7.35 -10.77
CA ASN A 84 -11.24 -8.39 -11.73
C ASN A 84 -10.12 -7.89 -12.67
N ALA A 85 -9.58 -8.81 -13.49
CA ALA A 85 -8.47 -8.50 -14.41
C ALA A 85 -8.80 -7.38 -15.44
N ALA A 86 -10.05 -7.26 -15.88
CA ALA A 86 -10.45 -6.20 -16.82
C ALA A 86 -10.37 -4.82 -16.15
N SER A 87 -11.00 -4.65 -14.98
CA SER A 87 -10.91 -3.41 -14.19
C SER A 87 -9.49 -3.07 -13.75
N LEU A 88 -8.66 -4.10 -13.49
CA LEU A 88 -7.23 -3.91 -13.18
C LEU A 88 -6.48 -3.34 -14.38
N ASN A 89 -6.70 -3.87 -15.58
CA ASN A 89 -6.12 -3.35 -16.81
C ASN A 89 -6.56 -1.91 -17.08
N GLU A 90 -7.83 -1.58 -16.84
CA GLU A 90 -8.33 -0.20 -16.96
C GLU A 90 -7.61 0.76 -16.01
N ALA A 91 -7.38 0.36 -14.75
CA ALA A 91 -6.63 1.16 -13.78
C ALA A 91 -5.18 1.41 -14.26
N PHE A 92 -4.47 0.38 -14.71
CA PHE A 92 -3.12 0.54 -15.24
C PHE A 92 -3.06 1.38 -16.51
N GLN A 93 -4.06 1.25 -17.40
CA GLN A 93 -4.16 2.10 -18.59
C GLN A 93 -4.42 3.56 -18.23
N SER A 94 -5.28 3.84 -17.24
CA SER A 94 -5.52 5.18 -16.74
C SER A 94 -4.24 5.82 -16.19
N ILE A 95 -3.49 5.07 -15.36
CA ILE A 95 -2.19 5.51 -14.85
C ILE A 95 -1.22 5.77 -16.01
N GLY A 96 -1.16 4.87 -17.00
CA GLY A 96 -0.30 5.00 -18.18
C GLY A 96 -0.60 6.25 -19.02
N LYS A 97 -1.88 6.63 -19.16
CA LYS A 97 -2.28 7.87 -19.86
C LYS A 97 -1.78 9.11 -19.13
N VAL A 98 -2.01 9.20 -17.82
CA VAL A 98 -1.57 10.35 -17.01
C VAL A 98 -0.04 10.49 -17.03
N VAL A 99 0.69 9.38 -16.89
CA VAL A 99 2.15 9.38 -16.97
C VAL A 99 2.64 9.73 -18.38
N GLY A 100 1.92 9.28 -19.42
CA GLY A 100 2.23 9.58 -20.81
C GLY A 100 2.02 11.06 -21.16
N GLU A 101 0.90 11.66 -20.75
CA GLU A 101 0.59 13.09 -20.99
C GLU A 101 1.61 14.03 -20.33
N LEU A 102 2.07 13.69 -19.13
CA LEU A 102 3.15 14.43 -18.45
C LEU A 102 4.44 14.46 -19.27
N ARG A 103 4.68 13.44 -20.10
CA ARG A 103 5.90 13.30 -20.89
C ARG A 103 5.81 13.99 -22.26
N VAL A 104 4.61 14.24 -22.78
CA VAL A 104 4.40 14.88 -24.09
C VAL A 104 4.44 16.41 -24.00
N THR A 105 4.32 16.99 -22.81
CA THR A 105 4.25 18.45 -22.59
C THR A 105 5.60 19.11 -22.26
N GLN A 106 6.74 18.49 -22.61
CA GLN A 106 8.10 19.03 -22.38
C GLN A 106 8.87 19.30 -23.68
#